data_AF-A0A139ARR1-F1
#
_entry.id   AF-A0A139ARR1-F1
#
_cell.length_a   1.000
_cell.length_b   1.000
_cell.length_c   1.000
_cell.angle_alpha   90.00
_cell.angle_beta   90.00
_cell.angle_gamma   90.00
#
_symmetry.space_group_name_H-M   'P 1'
#
loop_
_entity.id
_entity.type
_entity.pdbx_description
1 polymer ?
#
loop_
_entity_poly.entity_id
_entity_poly.type
_entity_poly.pdbx_seq_one_letter_code
_entity_poly.pdbx_strand_id
1 'polypeptide(L)'
;MAVDDALRTLHRKEHHLADKLALIRKNIATLQSHITHARSAVAQGAHVTAHATSLHAAAQAAAQGIDRIRHRKKVVQWGLQQSSLGHATATIADDIRATDEGTRRLLALPPLMDAAQQVLLAHLSLSKSSHRRVVARLAEETTLLASLREEHARVLTSLAAHAAAMETARARTDTLRAHLHARQEEFDALRALVELKQAEKALCVSQIDMATLALREHQFRLVEASERFEADLDKAFASRDRWRNRIDSAARLVERRAIMTRVQEIGADVVTEATEPEWTDTYSWPVHTSPVTLVDYTVDSAAVARIAIGDGAVSAGAGAPAPAGGGSSSACTLATLLLRDIPMTPKSSSPTAPTTSLRRMTHPFAKGLYRSAHYASFPSPFSSSTSTSSRKKCVVKRFHLERGREEDREAAEKVVRATVLADVFARAFGRALGETAKGGKGWPVKKKVEVEYLHPSLAIDGDRVWMVEDLLDAWTKWSNNAEVTRDDEYGRLLSAFSHFSYEKSGKRLLISDNQGYCDESSAGALKFRLTDPAVHILSPEFAELEHELDANNGQEGKHAFLRSHKCSDWCRGLGLPPV
;
A
#
# COMPACT_ATOMS: atom_id res chain seq x y z
N MET A 1 36.75 7.13 40.00
CA MET A 1 36.78 8.61 39.87
C MET A 1 36.21 9.11 38.54
N ALA A 2 36.92 9.04 37.40
CA ALA A 2 36.38 9.56 36.12
C ALA A 2 35.10 8.84 35.65
N VAL A 3 35.02 7.52 35.87
CA VAL A 3 33.81 6.73 35.59
C VAL A 3 32.65 7.10 36.52
N ASP A 4 32.91 7.35 37.80
CA ASP A 4 31.88 7.78 38.77
C ASP A 4 31.31 9.17 38.44
N ASP A 5 32.15 10.09 37.95
CA ASP A 5 31.71 11.42 37.52
C ASP A 5 30.89 11.36 36.22
N ALA A 6 31.25 10.47 35.30
CA ALA A 6 30.46 10.19 34.11
C ALA A 6 29.08 9.61 34.48
N LEU A 7 29.03 8.65 35.41
CA LEU A 7 27.79 8.04 35.89
C LEU A 7 26.89 9.04 36.62
N ARG A 8 27.44 9.89 37.50
CA ARG A 8 26.66 10.96 38.16
C ARG A 8 26.12 11.99 37.16
N THR A 9 26.86 12.25 36.08
CA THR A 9 26.43 13.16 35.02
C THR A 9 25.32 12.53 34.16
N LEU A 10 25.40 11.23 33.89
CA LEU A 10 24.34 10.49 33.22
C LEU A 10 23.05 10.48 34.05
N HIS A 11 23.16 10.21 35.35
CA HIS A 11 22.04 10.15 36.27
C HIS A 11 21.32 11.52 36.40
N ARG A 12 22.08 12.63 36.42
CA ARG A 12 21.49 13.99 36.37
C ARG A 12 20.76 14.28 35.05
N LYS A 13 21.26 13.79 33.92
CA LYS A 13 20.60 13.92 32.62
C LYS A 13 19.31 13.10 32.55
N GLU A 14 19.32 11.91 33.14
CA GLU A 14 18.15 11.03 33.24
C GLU A 14 17.03 11.67 34.07
N HIS A 15 17.34 12.20 35.26
CA HIS A 15 16.38 12.97 36.06
C HIS A 15 15.82 14.19 35.32
N HIS A 16 16.68 14.94 34.63
CA HIS A 16 16.24 16.11 33.86
C HIS A 16 15.33 15.74 32.68
N LEU A 17 15.53 14.57 32.06
CA LEU A 17 14.65 14.05 31.02
C LEU A 17 13.31 13.57 31.60
N ALA A 18 13.33 12.92 32.77
CA ALA A 18 12.13 12.51 33.48
C ALA A 18 11.24 13.72 33.82
N ASP A 19 11.82 14.82 34.32
CA ASP A 19 11.08 16.05 34.62
C ASP A 19 10.45 16.69 33.37
N LYS A 20 11.16 16.66 32.23
CA LYS A 20 10.63 17.14 30.94
C LYS A 20 9.49 16.28 30.45
N LEU A 21 9.59 14.96 30.57
CA LEU A 21 8.52 14.04 30.22
C LEU A 21 7.29 14.22 31.11
N ALA A 22 7.48 14.46 32.42
CA ALA A 22 6.39 14.79 33.33
C ALA A 22 5.66 16.09 32.93
N LEU A 23 6.42 17.13 32.55
CA LEU A 23 5.84 18.39 32.08
C LEU A 23 5.06 18.23 30.76
N ILE A 24 5.57 17.44 29.81
CA ILE A 24 4.87 17.14 28.55
C ILE A 24 3.56 16.39 28.84
N ARG A 25 3.60 15.37 29.70
CA ARG A 25 2.40 14.61 30.11
C ARG A 25 1.35 15.52 30.75
N LYS A 26 1.78 16.45 31.62
CA LYS A 26 0.88 17.46 32.22
C LYS A 26 0.21 18.32 31.16
N ASN A 27 0.96 18.81 30.16
CA ASN A 27 0.40 19.64 29.08
C ASN A 27 -0.58 18.85 28.20
N ILE A 28 -0.30 17.59 27.90
CA ILE A 28 -1.22 16.71 27.15
C ILE A 28 -2.52 16.51 27.93
N ALA A 29 -2.45 16.24 29.23
CA ALA A 29 -3.64 16.08 30.07
C ALA A 29 -4.49 17.36 30.12
N THR A 30 -3.87 18.54 30.19
CA THR A 30 -4.58 19.83 30.10
C THR A 30 -5.27 20.01 28.75
N LEU A 31 -4.62 19.69 27.64
CA LEU A 31 -5.24 19.75 26.30
C LEU A 31 -6.41 18.79 26.16
N GLN A 32 -6.28 17.55 26.66
CA GLN A 32 -7.37 16.58 26.66
C GLN A 32 -8.57 17.05 27.47
N SER A 33 -8.35 17.67 28.63
CA SER A 33 -9.42 18.30 29.42
C SER A 33 -10.15 19.40 28.63
N HIS A 34 -9.42 20.27 27.94
CA HIS A 34 -10.01 21.33 27.10
C HIS A 34 -10.84 20.76 25.94
N ILE A 35 -10.35 19.70 25.27
CA ILE A 35 -11.09 19.03 24.19
C ILE A 35 -12.39 18.41 24.71
N THR A 36 -12.35 17.76 25.88
CA THR A 36 -13.54 17.17 26.50
C THR A 36 -14.58 18.24 26.86
N HIS A 37 -14.14 19.36 27.43
CA HIS A 37 -15.05 20.49 27.72
C HIS A 37 -15.65 21.08 26.44
N ALA A 38 -14.85 21.26 25.38
CA ALA A 38 -15.35 21.76 24.10
C ALA A 38 -16.40 20.82 23.48
N ARG A 39 -16.18 19.50 23.54
CA ARG A 39 -17.16 18.50 23.09
C ARG A 39 -18.46 18.56 23.88
N SER A 40 -18.38 18.67 25.21
CA SER A 40 -19.56 18.81 26.06
C SER A 40 -20.34 20.10 25.78
N ALA A 41 -19.64 21.21 25.52
CA ALA A 41 -20.26 22.50 25.20
C ALA A 41 -20.97 22.50 23.83
N VAL A 42 -20.38 21.82 22.82
CA VAL A 42 -21.02 21.62 21.51
C VAL A 42 -22.29 20.75 21.64
N ALA A 43 -22.24 19.69 22.45
CA ALA A 43 -23.40 18.85 22.71
C ALA A 43 -24.54 19.59 23.44
N GLN A 44 -24.22 20.68 24.16
CA GLN A 44 -25.19 21.54 24.86
C GLN A 44 -25.66 22.75 24.03
N GLY A 45 -25.30 22.83 22.74
CA GLY A 45 -25.79 23.88 21.83
C GLY A 45 -25.16 25.27 22.06
N ALA A 46 -24.01 25.37 22.73
CA ALA A 46 -23.34 26.66 22.94
C ALA A 46 -22.63 27.16 21.67
N HIS A 47 -22.68 28.47 21.40
CA HIS A 47 -21.99 29.10 20.26
C HIS A 47 -20.46 28.87 20.31
N VAL A 48 -19.94 28.26 19.23
CA VAL A 48 -18.57 27.74 19.05
C VAL A 48 -17.46 28.82 19.15
N THR A 49 -17.80 30.10 19.01
CA THR A 49 -16.82 31.20 18.85
C THR A 49 -16.02 31.50 20.11
N ALA A 50 -16.58 31.37 21.32
CA ALA A 50 -15.84 31.64 22.56
C ALA A 50 -14.79 30.55 22.90
N HIS A 51 -15.08 29.28 22.55
CA HIS A 51 -14.17 28.17 22.82
C HIS A 51 -13.02 28.07 21.82
N ALA A 52 -13.23 28.46 20.56
CA ALA A 52 -12.17 28.53 19.56
C ALA A 52 -11.04 29.49 19.98
N THR A 53 -11.38 30.64 20.57
CA THR A 53 -10.41 31.63 21.07
C THR A 53 -9.59 31.09 22.24
N SER A 54 -10.22 30.34 23.15
CA SER A 54 -9.52 29.69 24.28
C SER A 54 -8.58 28.57 23.82
N LEU A 55 -9.00 27.76 22.84
CA LEU A 55 -8.15 26.72 22.24
C LEU A 55 -6.94 27.33 21.51
N HIS A 56 -7.15 28.44 20.78
CA HIS A 56 -6.10 29.16 20.08
C HIS A 56 -5.06 29.75 21.06
N ALA A 57 -5.52 30.36 22.16
CA ALA A 57 -4.63 30.89 23.19
C ALA A 57 -3.80 29.78 23.88
N ALA A 58 -4.41 28.62 24.16
CA ALA A 58 -3.71 27.47 24.72
C ALA A 58 -2.65 26.90 23.75
N ALA A 59 -2.95 26.85 22.46
CA ALA A 59 -2.00 26.42 21.43
C ALA A 59 -0.81 27.40 21.30
N GLN A 60 -1.07 28.70 21.35
CA GLN A 60 -0.01 29.72 21.35
C GLN A 60 0.89 29.64 22.59
N ALA A 61 0.33 29.43 23.78
CA ALA A 61 1.10 29.25 25.00
C ALA A 61 2.00 28.00 24.95
N ALA A 62 1.51 26.90 24.37
CA ALA A 62 2.28 25.68 24.16
C ALA A 62 3.45 25.91 23.18
N ALA A 63 3.22 26.62 22.07
CA ALA A 63 4.25 26.97 21.09
C ALA A 63 5.37 27.81 21.73
N GLN A 64 5.01 28.84 22.52
CA GLN A 64 5.99 29.67 23.24
C GLN A 64 6.80 28.86 24.26
N GLY A 65 6.21 27.84 24.89
CA GLY A 65 6.91 26.94 25.80
C GLY A 65 7.99 26.10 25.08
N ILE A 66 7.68 25.60 23.89
CA ILE A 66 8.61 24.82 23.05
C ILE A 66 9.81 25.69 22.63
N ASP A 67 9.58 26.94 22.25
CA ASP A 67 10.68 27.83 21.83
C ASP A 67 11.60 28.22 22.98
N ARG A 68 11.08 28.40 24.21
CA ARG A 68 11.93 28.60 25.40
C ARG A 68 12.81 27.39 25.69
N ILE A 69 12.30 26.17 25.46
CA ILE A 69 13.09 24.93 25.62
C ILE A 69 14.20 24.85 24.56
N ARG A 70 13.91 25.22 23.30
CA ARG A 70 14.91 25.28 22.23
C ARG A 70 16.00 26.31 22.53
N HIS A 71 15.63 27.50 23.03
CA HIS A 71 16.60 28.53 23.39
C HIS A 71 17.53 28.08 24.53
N ARG A 72 16.98 27.46 25.59
CA ARG A 72 17.79 26.91 26.70
C ARG A 72 18.73 25.79 26.25
N LYS A 73 18.33 24.95 25.28
CA LYS A 73 19.20 23.92 24.69
C LYS A 73 20.41 24.55 23.99
N LYS A 74 20.23 25.64 23.25
CA LYS A 74 21.33 26.37 22.59
C LYS A 74 22.31 26.97 23.60
N VAL A 75 21.82 27.53 24.71
CA VAL A 75 22.66 28.10 25.77
C VAL A 75 23.49 27.03 26.49
N VAL A 76 22.90 25.87 26.81
CA VAL A 76 23.64 24.75 27.45
C VAL A 76 24.67 24.15 26.49
N GLN A 77 24.36 24.05 25.21
CA GLN A 77 25.27 23.54 24.19
C GLN A 77 26.48 24.48 23.99
N TRP A 78 26.27 25.80 24.08
CA TRP A 78 27.33 26.79 24.06
C TRP A 78 28.25 26.71 25.30
N GLY A 79 27.69 26.50 26.50
CA GLY A 79 28.48 26.32 27.73
C GLY A 79 29.32 25.03 27.80
N LEU A 80 28.85 23.95 27.16
CA LEU A 80 29.59 22.67 27.11
C LEU A 80 30.76 22.69 26.11
N GLN A 81 30.73 23.57 25.11
CA GLN A 81 31.84 23.76 24.16
C GLN A 81 33.04 24.49 24.77
N GLN A 82 32.83 25.30 25.81
CA GLN A 82 33.90 26.08 26.46
C GLN A 82 34.67 25.31 27.55
N SER A 83 34.04 24.32 28.20
CA SER A 83 34.58 23.68 29.42
C SER A 83 35.38 22.39 29.19
N SER A 84 35.24 21.72 28.05
CA SER A 84 35.88 20.42 27.78
C SER A 84 37.25 20.50 27.10
N LEU A 85 37.65 21.67 26.56
CA LEU A 85 38.92 21.85 25.84
C LEU A 85 40.13 22.23 26.72
N GLY A 86 39.92 22.71 27.95
CA GLY A 86 40.98 23.32 28.75
C GLY A 86 41.78 22.38 29.66
N HIS A 87 41.23 21.23 30.08
CA HIS A 87 41.86 20.39 31.12
C HIS A 87 42.70 19.22 30.57
N ALA A 88 42.37 18.65 29.41
CA ALA A 88 43.08 17.48 28.88
C ALA A 88 44.41 17.82 28.17
N THR A 89 44.52 19.05 27.63
CA THR A 89 45.70 19.54 26.91
C THR A 89 46.84 19.98 27.84
N ALA A 90 46.52 20.42 29.06
CA ALA A 90 47.53 20.81 30.06
C ALA A 90 48.31 19.60 30.58
N THR A 91 47.61 18.51 30.92
CA THR A 91 48.23 17.30 31.49
C THR A 91 49.21 16.62 30.53
N ILE A 92 48.85 16.50 29.25
CA ILE A 92 49.72 15.86 28.24
C ILE A 92 50.95 16.74 27.93
N ALA A 93 50.81 18.06 27.96
CA ALA A 93 51.93 18.98 27.77
C ALA A 93 52.93 18.94 28.94
N ASP A 94 52.45 18.70 30.16
CA ASP A 94 53.29 18.55 31.35
C ASP A 94 54.07 17.23 31.36
N ASP A 95 53.46 16.13 30.91
CA ASP A 95 54.12 14.82 30.79
C ASP A 95 55.23 14.81 29.71
N ILE A 96 55.01 15.49 28.59
CA ILE A 96 56.03 15.64 27.54
C ILE A 96 57.21 16.48 28.03
N ARG A 97 56.97 17.55 28.79
CA ARG A 97 58.03 18.39 29.40
C ARG A 97 58.87 17.63 30.43
N ALA A 98 58.24 16.79 31.24
CA ALA A 98 58.94 15.97 32.23
C ALA A 98 59.91 14.96 31.58
N THR A 99 59.54 14.42 30.41
CA THR A 99 60.35 13.43 29.68
C THR A 99 61.54 14.08 28.96
N ASP A 100 61.37 15.30 28.43
CA ASP A 100 62.44 16.08 27.80
C ASP A 100 63.51 16.54 28.82
N GLU A 101 63.09 16.91 30.04
CA GLU A 101 63.99 17.28 31.13
C GLU A 101 64.83 16.09 31.64
N GLY A 102 64.24 14.89 31.73
CA GLY A 102 64.98 13.66 32.06
C GLY A 102 66.04 13.31 31.01
N THR A 103 65.73 13.54 29.74
CA THR A 103 66.63 13.28 28.61
C THR A 103 67.77 14.31 28.55
N ARG A 104 67.50 15.59 28.81
CA ARG A 104 68.55 16.63 28.93
C ARG A 104 69.50 16.37 30.09
N ARG A 105 69.01 15.85 31.23
CA ARG A 105 69.86 15.48 32.38
C ARG A 105 70.81 14.32 32.06
N LEU A 106 70.37 13.35 31.26
CA LEU A 106 71.21 12.25 30.76
C LEU A 106 72.25 12.72 29.72
N LEU A 107 71.89 13.71 28.89
CA LEU A 107 72.79 14.29 27.88
C LEU A 107 73.76 15.34 28.45
N ALA A 108 73.52 15.84 29.67
CA ALA A 108 74.38 16.78 30.41
C ALA A 108 75.50 16.09 31.24
N LEU A 109 75.74 14.80 31.04
CA LEU A 109 76.85 14.02 31.63
C LEU A 109 78.23 14.05 30.89
N PRO A 110 78.62 15.05 30.05
CA PRO A 110 79.99 15.10 29.52
C PRO A 110 81.14 15.14 30.55
N PRO A 111 81.05 15.80 31.72
CA PRO A 111 82.24 15.94 32.58
C PRO A 111 82.60 14.64 33.33
N LEU A 112 81.74 13.62 33.35
CA LEU A 112 82.03 12.32 33.97
C LEU A 112 82.87 11.40 33.09
N MET A 113 82.75 11.51 31.75
CA MET A 113 83.61 10.74 30.84
C MET A 113 85.03 11.31 30.77
N ASP A 114 85.18 12.63 30.78
CA ASP A 114 86.52 13.27 30.81
C ASP A 114 87.24 12.99 32.14
N ALA A 115 86.52 12.98 33.27
CA ALA A 115 87.08 12.60 34.57
C ALA A 115 87.47 11.12 34.62
N ALA A 116 86.66 10.22 34.06
CA ALA A 116 86.98 8.79 33.98
C ALA A 116 88.19 8.53 33.07
N GLN A 117 88.32 9.26 31.96
CA GLN A 117 89.46 9.15 31.05
C GLN A 117 90.76 9.66 31.69
N GLN A 118 90.72 10.72 32.49
CA GLN A 118 91.89 11.21 33.25
C GLN A 118 92.29 10.27 34.39
N VAL A 119 91.33 9.67 35.10
CA VAL A 119 91.61 8.66 36.14
C VAL A 119 92.18 7.37 35.54
N LEU A 120 91.72 6.97 34.35
CA LEU A 120 92.25 5.80 33.64
C LEU A 120 93.68 6.03 33.13
N LEU A 121 94.00 7.24 32.64
CA LEU A 121 95.36 7.61 32.21
C LEU A 121 96.34 7.66 33.39
N ALA A 122 95.89 8.05 34.58
CA ALA A 122 96.71 8.08 35.79
C ALA A 122 97.04 6.68 36.36
N HIS A 123 96.25 5.65 36.03
CA HIS A 123 96.48 4.26 36.51
C HIS A 123 97.31 3.37 35.56
N LEU A 124 97.81 3.89 34.44
CA LEU A 124 98.54 3.11 33.44
C LEU A 124 100.07 3.19 33.61
N SER A 125 100.56 2.70 34.77
CA SER A 125 101.94 2.23 34.96
C SER A 125 102.04 0.69 34.99
N LEU A 126 100.99 0.00 34.50
CA LEU A 126 100.91 -1.46 34.41
C LEU A 126 101.20 -1.97 32.99
N SER A 127 101.77 -3.18 32.89
CA SER A 127 102.46 -3.72 31.70
C SER A 127 101.70 -3.59 30.37
N LYS A 128 102.47 -3.40 29.27
CA LYS A 128 102.01 -3.15 27.89
C LYS A 128 100.90 -4.11 27.39
N SER A 129 100.78 -5.31 27.94
CA SER A 129 99.76 -6.30 27.53
C SER A 129 98.36 -6.04 28.11
N SER A 130 98.26 -5.46 29.31
CA SER A 130 96.95 -5.13 29.93
C SER A 130 96.37 -3.85 29.33
N HIS A 131 97.23 -2.87 29.01
CA HIS A 131 96.83 -1.62 28.36
C HIS A 131 96.16 -1.87 26.99
N ARG A 132 96.71 -2.78 26.16
CA ARG A 132 96.12 -3.12 24.86
C ARG A 132 94.72 -3.71 24.98
N ARG A 133 94.46 -4.53 26.02
CA ARG A 133 93.13 -5.12 26.25
C ARG A 133 92.10 -4.09 26.70
N VAL A 134 92.49 -3.15 27.57
CA VAL A 134 91.59 -2.07 28.02
C VAL A 134 91.27 -1.11 26.87
N VAL A 135 92.28 -0.72 26.08
CA VAL A 135 92.06 0.16 24.91
C VAL A 135 91.19 -0.52 23.85
N ALA A 136 91.41 -1.82 23.57
CA ALA A 136 90.56 -2.56 22.64
C ALA A 136 89.11 -2.63 23.11
N ARG A 137 88.88 -2.88 24.41
CA ARG A 137 87.54 -2.93 25.00
C ARG A 137 86.85 -1.57 25.00
N LEU A 138 87.58 -0.50 25.31
CA LEU A 138 87.05 0.87 25.22
C LEU A 138 86.68 1.22 23.77
N ALA A 139 87.51 0.86 22.80
CA ALA A 139 87.19 1.06 21.38
C ALA A 139 85.89 0.33 21.00
N GLU A 140 85.73 -0.93 21.41
CA GLU A 140 84.52 -1.73 21.19
C GLU A 140 83.27 -1.09 21.85
N GLU A 141 83.38 -0.66 23.11
CA GLU A 141 82.29 0.02 23.82
C GLU A 141 81.95 1.37 23.18
N THR A 142 82.94 2.09 22.62
CA THR A 142 82.72 3.35 21.92
C THR A 142 81.99 3.12 20.59
N THR A 143 82.34 2.06 19.86
CA THR A 143 81.62 1.63 18.64
C THR A 143 80.19 1.21 18.95
N LEU A 144 79.97 0.47 20.05
CA LEU A 144 78.64 0.08 20.49
C LEU A 144 77.78 1.30 20.86
N LEU A 145 78.34 2.26 21.60
CA LEU A 145 77.65 3.51 21.94
C LEU A 145 77.30 4.34 20.69
N ALA A 146 78.18 4.38 19.68
CA ALA A 146 77.88 5.04 18.41
C ALA A 146 76.72 4.35 17.67
N SER A 147 76.72 3.02 17.63
CA SER A 147 75.62 2.23 17.03
C SER A 147 74.29 2.43 17.76
N LEU A 148 74.30 2.46 19.10
CA LEU A 148 73.10 2.73 19.91
C LEU A 148 72.57 4.16 19.71
N ARG A 149 73.45 5.15 19.53
CA ARG A 149 73.03 6.54 19.22
C ARG A 149 72.37 6.63 17.85
N GLU A 150 72.92 5.93 16.85
CA GLU A 150 72.32 5.86 15.52
C GLU A 150 70.95 5.19 15.56
N GLU A 151 70.82 4.07 16.29
CA GLU A 151 69.54 3.39 16.46
C GLU A 151 68.52 4.26 17.20
N HIS A 152 68.94 4.95 18.26
CA HIS A 152 68.08 5.90 18.97
C HIS A 152 67.61 7.05 18.07
N ALA A 153 68.49 7.59 17.21
CA ALA A 153 68.11 8.62 16.24
C ALA A 153 67.11 8.10 15.19
N ARG A 154 67.25 6.83 14.75
CA ARG A 154 66.26 6.17 13.88
C ARG A 154 64.90 6.04 14.55
N VAL A 155 64.86 5.61 15.81
CA VAL A 155 63.61 5.50 16.60
C VAL A 155 62.94 6.85 16.77
N LEU A 156 63.69 7.91 17.14
CA LEU A 156 63.14 9.26 17.28
C LEU A 156 62.56 9.79 15.96
N THR A 157 63.23 9.53 14.85
CA THR A 157 62.74 9.91 13.51
C THR A 157 61.45 9.17 13.15
N SER A 158 61.38 7.88 13.46
CA SER A 158 60.16 7.06 13.26
C SER A 158 59.00 7.55 14.11
N LEU A 159 59.25 7.89 15.39
CA LEU A 159 58.24 8.45 16.29
C LEU A 159 57.73 9.82 15.81
N ALA A 160 58.62 10.69 15.33
CA ALA A 160 58.23 11.99 14.77
C ALA A 160 57.36 11.83 13.50
N ALA A 161 57.70 10.88 12.62
CA ALA A 161 56.88 10.56 11.45
C ALA A 161 55.50 10.01 11.84
N HIS A 162 55.44 9.17 12.88
CA HIS A 162 54.17 8.64 13.39
C HIS A 162 53.29 9.73 14.01
N ALA A 163 53.89 10.65 14.77
CA ALA A 163 53.19 11.80 15.33
C ALA A 163 52.57 12.69 14.24
N ALA A 164 53.34 12.99 13.18
CA ALA A 164 52.83 13.76 12.03
C ALA A 164 51.69 13.04 11.29
N ALA A 165 51.78 11.71 11.16
CA ALA A 165 50.71 10.90 10.57
C ALA A 165 49.44 10.92 11.43
N MET A 166 49.57 10.84 12.75
CA MET A 166 48.44 10.95 13.68
C MET A 166 47.76 12.32 13.62
N GLU A 167 48.53 13.40 13.50
CA GLU A 167 48.00 14.75 13.38
C GLU A 167 47.22 14.94 12.07
N THR A 168 47.74 14.37 10.97
CA THR A 168 47.04 14.33 9.67
C THR A 168 45.74 13.51 9.76
N ALA A 169 45.75 12.36 10.44
CA ALA A 169 44.56 11.53 10.65
C ALA A 169 43.50 12.24 11.50
N ARG A 170 43.93 13.00 12.51
CA ARG A 170 43.05 13.82 13.34
C ARG A 170 42.38 14.93 12.52
N ALA A 171 43.15 15.65 11.69
CA ALA A 171 42.62 16.67 10.80
C ALA A 171 41.55 16.10 9.85
N ARG A 172 41.80 14.92 9.25
CA ARG A 172 40.80 14.22 8.40
C ARG A 172 39.54 13.85 9.16
N THR A 173 39.67 13.38 10.40
CA THR A 173 38.54 13.02 11.26
C THR A 173 37.68 14.25 11.59
N ASP A 174 38.31 15.38 11.84
CA ASP A 174 37.61 16.64 12.11
C ASP A 174 36.87 17.17 10.87
N THR A 175 37.47 17.06 9.68
CA THR A 175 36.79 17.35 8.40
C THR A 175 35.57 16.44 8.17
N LEU A 176 35.70 15.13 8.39
CA LEU A 176 34.57 14.19 8.27
C LEU A 176 33.44 14.51 9.27
N ARG A 177 33.79 14.88 10.51
CA ARG A 177 32.80 15.28 11.52
C ARG A 177 32.06 16.54 11.09
N ALA A 178 32.74 17.52 10.51
CA ALA A 178 32.10 18.72 9.97
C ALA A 178 31.13 18.39 8.82
N HIS A 179 31.51 17.50 7.90
CA HIS A 179 30.62 17.04 6.83
C HIS A 179 29.39 16.29 7.35
N LEU A 180 29.54 15.45 8.37
CA LEU A 180 28.41 14.76 9.00
C LEU A 180 27.43 15.74 9.66
N HIS A 181 27.94 16.78 10.32
CA HIS A 181 27.09 17.83 10.88
C HIS A 181 26.32 18.59 9.80
N ALA A 182 26.97 18.96 8.70
CA ALA A 182 26.29 19.63 7.58
C ALA A 182 25.20 18.74 6.96
N ARG A 183 25.46 17.44 6.77
CA ARG A 183 24.46 16.48 6.28
C ARG A 183 23.29 16.29 7.25
N GLN A 184 23.53 16.35 8.55
CA GLN A 184 22.46 16.29 9.55
C GLN A 184 21.55 17.52 9.46
N GLU A 185 22.11 18.71 9.25
CA GLU A 185 21.32 19.93 9.05
C GLU A 185 20.47 19.86 7.77
N GLU A 186 21.01 19.33 6.67
CA GLU A 186 20.23 19.05 5.44
C GLU A 186 19.08 18.07 5.70
N PHE A 187 19.32 16.99 6.45
CA PHE A 187 18.31 16.00 6.78
C PHE A 187 17.19 16.57 7.67
N ASP A 188 17.56 17.39 8.65
CA ASP A 188 16.60 18.07 9.53
C ASP A 188 15.74 19.08 8.75
N ALA A 189 16.32 19.78 7.76
CA ALA A 189 15.58 20.66 6.86
C ALA A 189 14.59 19.88 5.96
N LEU A 190 15.00 18.74 5.40
CA LEU A 190 14.11 17.86 4.62
C LEU A 190 12.96 17.31 5.48
N ARG A 191 13.23 16.91 6.72
CA ARG A 191 12.18 16.48 7.67
C ARG A 191 11.17 17.59 7.92
N ALA A 192 11.61 18.82 8.16
CA ALA A 192 10.72 19.96 8.34
C ALA A 192 9.86 20.25 7.10
N LEU A 193 10.41 20.06 5.89
CA LEU A 193 9.66 20.22 4.64
C LEU A 193 8.58 19.12 4.46
N VAL A 194 8.87 17.88 4.86
CA VAL A 194 7.88 16.79 4.88
C VAL A 194 6.75 17.09 5.87
N GLU A 195 7.08 17.54 7.08
CA GLU A 195 6.07 17.93 8.09
C GLU A 195 5.17 19.07 7.58
N LEU A 196 5.75 20.06 6.90
CA LEU A 196 5.00 21.16 6.28
C LEU A 196 4.06 20.67 5.17
N LYS A 197 4.52 19.74 4.33
CA LYS A 197 3.68 19.14 3.27
C LYS A 197 2.56 18.26 3.83
N GLN A 198 2.79 17.57 4.93
CA GLN A 198 1.74 16.83 5.64
C GLN A 198 0.69 17.77 6.26
N ALA A 199 1.12 18.89 6.83
CA ALA A 199 0.20 19.91 7.34
C ALA A 199 -0.64 20.56 6.21
N GLU A 200 -0.03 20.84 5.06
CA GLU A 200 -0.72 21.35 3.87
C GLU A 200 -1.77 20.34 3.35
N LYS A 201 -1.41 19.05 3.30
CA LYS A 201 -2.35 17.97 2.95
C LYS A 201 -3.52 17.88 3.94
N ALA A 202 -3.26 17.96 5.24
CA ALA A 202 -4.30 17.93 6.26
C ALA A 202 -5.28 19.11 6.15
N LEU A 203 -4.77 20.30 5.83
CA LEU A 203 -5.60 21.48 5.57
C LEU A 203 -6.49 21.28 4.34
N CYS A 204 -5.93 20.74 3.24
CA CYS A 204 -6.68 20.45 2.02
C CYS A 204 -7.81 19.42 2.26
N VAL A 205 -7.52 18.33 2.97
CA VAL A 205 -8.53 17.33 3.35
C VAL A 205 -9.65 17.97 4.18
N SER A 206 -9.32 18.79 5.18
CA SER A 206 -10.32 19.50 5.98
C SER A 206 -11.20 20.44 5.15
N GLN A 207 -10.65 21.10 4.12
CA GLN A 207 -11.43 21.95 3.22
C GLN A 207 -12.36 21.12 2.32
N ILE A 208 -11.90 19.97 1.83
CA ILE A 208 -12.72 19.03 1.05
C ILE A 208 -13.85 18.46 1.91
N ASP A 209 -13.60 18.12 3.17
CA ASP A 209 -14.63 17.62 4.09
C ASP A 209 -15.71 18.67 4.35
N MET A 210 -15.32 19.93 4.55
CA MET A 210 -16.26 21.04 4.73
C MET A 210 -17.09 21.28 3.46
N ALA A 211 -16.47 21.25 2.27
CA ALA A 211 -17.18 21.37 1.00
C ALA A 211 -18.14 20.18 0.77
N THR A 212 -17.73 18.97 1.13
CA THR A 212 -18.55 17.76 1.04
C THR A 212 -19.76 17.83 1.97
N LEU A 213 -19.57 18.32 3.19
CA LEU A 213 -20.67 18.52 4.14
C LEU A 213 -21.68 19.56 3.61
N ALA A 214 -21.20 20.68 3.07
CA ALA A 214 -22.06 21.69 2.45
C ALA A 214 -22.82 21.14 1.23
N LEU A 215 -22.18 20.30 0.40
CA LEU A 215 -22.84 19.65 -0.74
C LEU A 215 -23.93 18.67 -0.27
N ARG A 216 -23.67 17.88 0.78
CA ARG A 216 -24.67 16.97 1.36
C ARG A 216 -25.87 17.72 1.92
N GLU A 217 -25.64 18.84 2.61
CA GLU A 217 -26.72 19.70 3.10
C GLU A 217 -27.55 20.26 1.94
N HIS A 218 -26.91 20.66 0.84
CA HIS A 218 -27.62 21.11 -0.36
C HIS A 218 -28.43 19.97 -1.01
N GLN A 219 -27.86 18.77 -1.14
CA GLN A 219 -28.56 17.60 -1.66
C GLN A 219 -29.78 17.24 -0.82
N PHE A 220 -29.67 17.29 0.51
CA PHE A 220 -30.78 17.05 1.42
C PHE A 220 -31.93 18.04 1.18
N ARG A 221 -31.62 19.34 1.02
CA ARG A 221 -32.64 20.35 0.68
C ARG A 221 -33.29 20.13 -0.68
N LEU A 222 -32.57 19.59 -1.66
CA LEU A 222 -33.12 19.24 -2.98
C LEU A 222 -34.07 18.04 -2.90
N VAL A 223 -33.73 17.02 -2.09
CA VAL A 223 -34.62 15.88 -1.84
C VAL A 223 -35.89 16.35 -1.16
N GLU A 224 -35.80 17.16 -0.09
CA GLU A 224 -36.99 17.73 0.56
C GLU A 224 -37.84 18.56 -0.41
N ALA A 225 -37.22 19.32 -1.31
CA ALA A 225 -37.94 20.09 -2.33
C ALA A 225 -38.63 19.18 -3.36
N SER A 226 -37.98 18.08 -3.77
CA SER A 226 -38.55 17.08 -4.68
C SER A 226 -39.74 16.36 -4.06
N GLU A 227 -39.64 15.94 -2.79
CA GLU A 227 -40.74 15.29 -2.07
C GLU A 227 -41.95 16.21 -1.93
N ARG A 228 -41.72 17.50 -1.65
CA ARG A 228 -42.81 18.51 -1.64
C ARG A 228 -43.46 18.65 -3.01
N PHE A 229 -42.65 18.68 -4.07
CA PHE A 229 -43.15 18.78 -5.44
C PHE A 229 -43.96 17.54 -5.85
N GLU A 230 -43.49 16.34 -5.53
CA GLU A 230 -44.22 15.09 -5.75
C GLU A 230 -45.54 15.06 -4.96
N ALA A 231 -45.53 15.45 -3.69
CA ALA A 231 -46.74 15.55 -2.88
C ALA A 231 -47.76 16.55 -3.48
N ASP A 232 -47.30 17.64 -4.09
CA ASP A 232 -48.17 18.60 -4.77
C ASP A 232 -48.67 18.08 -6.12
N LEU A 233 -47.86 17.31 -6.86
CA LEU A 233 -48.28 16.58 -8.05
C LEU A 233 -49.34 15.52 -7.72
N ASP A 234 -49.18 14.76 -6.64
CA ASP A 234 -50.16 13.78 -6.19
C ASP A 234 -51.48 14.43 -5.82
N LYS A 235 -51.46 15.60 -5.15
CA LYS A 235 -52.68 16.39 -4.90
C LYS A 235 -53.33 16.83 -6.21
N ALA A 236 -52.54 17.27 -7.18
CA ALA A 236 -53.02 17.68 -8.49
C ALA A 236 -53.61 16.50 -9.29
N PHE A 237 -52.95 15.34 -9.28
CA PHE A 237 -53.43 14.12 -9.91
C PHE A 237 -54.67 13.57 -9.23
N ALA A 238 -54.72 13.53 -7.90
CA ALA A 238 -55.93 13.17 -7.17
C ALA A 238 -57.11 14.12 -7.49
N SER A 239 -56.82 15.40 -7.72
CA SER A 239 -57.83 16.36 -8.21
C SER A 239 -58.28 16.06 -9.63
N ARG A 240 -57.33 15.79 -10.54
CA ARG A 240 -57.60 15.38 -11.93
C ARG A 240 -58.39 14.08 -11.99
N ASP A 241 -58.05 13.09 -11.18
CA ASP A 241 -58.69 11.78 -11.16
C ASP A 241 -60.08 11.87 -10.52
N ARG A 242 -60.32 12.78 -9.57
CA ARG A 242 -61.68 13.12 -9.14
C ARG A 242 -62.51 13.70 -10.29
N TRP A 243 -61.94 14.58 -11.10
CA TRP A 243 -62.59 15.12 -12.29
C TRP A 243 -62.81 14.06 -13.37
N ARG A 244 -61.79 13.24 -13.65
CA ARG A 244 -61.85 12.14 -14.60
C ARG A 244 -62.87 11.10 -14.15
N ASN A 245 -62.91 10.72 -12.88
CA ASN A 245 -63.93 9.81 -12.35
C ASN A 245 -65.34 10.39 -12.46
N ARG A 246 -65.53 11.71 -12.34
CA ARG A 246 -66.83 12.35 -12.62
C ARG A 246 -67.21 12.29 -14.09
N ILE A 247 -66.26 12.58 -14.98
CA ILE A 247 -66.44 12.50 -16.44
C ILE A 247 -66.68 11.05 -16.87
N ASP A 248 -65.86 10.10 -16.42
CA ASP A 248 -65.96 8.67 -16.69
C ASP A 248 -67.23 8.08 -16.06
N SER A 249 -67.73 8.59 -14.93
CA SER A 249 -69.03 8.16 -14.40
C SER A 249 -70.19 8.68 -15.25
N ALA A 250 -70.10 9.90 -15.76
CA ALA A 250 -71.06 10.44 -16.71
C ALA A 250 -71.00 9.71 -18.07
N ALA A 251 -69.79 9.44 -18.56
CA ALA A 251 -69.54 8.68 -19.78
C ALA A 251 -69.99 7.23 -19.62
N ARG A 252 -69.69 6.56 -18.50
CA ARG A 252 -70.22 5.22 -18.18
C ARG A 252 -71.73 5.21 -18.05
N LEU A 253 -72.38 6.28 -17.61
CA LEU A 253 -73.85 6.38 -17.64
C LEU A 253 -74.39 6.43 -19.08
N VAL A 254 -73.73 7.16 -19.96
CA VAL A 254 -74.06 7.24 -21.41
C VAL A 254 -73.73 5.92 -22.11
N GLU A 255 -72.59 5.33 -21.81
CA GLU A 255 -72.05 4.13 -22.40
C GLU A 255 -72.78 2.89 -21.87
N ARG A 256 -73.15 2.81 -20.59
CA ARG A 256 -73.99 1.72 -20.06
C ARG A 256 -75.40 1.78 -20.68
N ARG A 257 -75.88 2.96 -21.06
CA ARG A 257 -77.10 3.12 -21.85
C ARG A 257 -76.92 2.60 -23.28
N ALA A 258 -75.76 2.80 -23.89
CA ALA A 258 -75.42 2.30 -25.23
C ALA A 258 -75.03 0.80 -25.26
N ILE A 259 -74.35 0.29 -24.23
CA ILE A 259 -73.93 -1.10 -24.02
C ILE A 259 -75.15 -1.95 -23.67
N MET A 260 -76.12 -1.47 -22.90
CA MET A 260 -77.40 -2.19 -22.75
C MET A 260 -78.13 -2.35 -24.10
N THR A 261 -77.93 -1.41 -25.04
CA THR A 261 -78.43 -1.53 -26.41
C THR A 261 -77.60 -2.51 -27.26
N ARG A 262 -76.30 -2.68 -26.98
CA ARG A 262 -75.36 -3.44 -27.82
C ARG A 262 -75.01 -4.84 -27.30
N VAL A 263 -75.15 -5.09 -26.00
CA VAL A 263 -75.07 -6.41 -25.35
C VAL A 263 -76.30 -7.26 -25.66
N GLN A 264 -77.38 -6.65 -26.19
CA GLN A 264 -78.43 -7.40 -26.88
C GLN A 264 -77.97 -7.99 -28.22
N GLU A 265 -76.86 -7.54 -28.79
CA GLU A 265 -76.54 -7.85 -30.18
C GLU A 265 -75.39 -8.85 -30.35
N ILE A 266 -74.29 -8.81 -29.58
CA ILE A 266 -73.10 -9.59 -29.98
C ILE A 266 -72.26 -10.08 -28.78
N GLY A 267 -72.03 -11.40 -28.74
CA GLY A 267 -71.18 -12.13 -27.79
C GLY A 267 -69.68 -11.93 -28.00
N ALA A 268 -68.94 -12.11 -26.91
CA ALA A 268 -67.51 -11.90 -26.75
C ALA A 268 -66.63 -12.92 -27.48
N ASP A 269 -65.39 -12.54 -27.85
CA ASP A 269 -64.18 -13.26 -27.40
C ASP A 269 -62.81 -12.69 -27.87
N VAL A 270 -61.82 -12.90 -26.98
CA VAL A 270 -60.34 -13.01 -27.10
C VAL A 270 -59.42 -11.76 -27.14
N VAL A 271 -58.46 -11.75 -26.20
CA VAL A 271 -57.16 -11.04 -26.25
C VAL A 271 -56.04 -12.03 -25.83
N THR A 272 -54.89 -12.03 -26.52
CA THR A 272 -53.68 -12.81 -26.21
C THR A 272 -52.49 -11.91 -25.84
N GLU A 273 -51.63 -12.41 -24.95
CA GLU A 273 -50.43 -11.78 -24.37
C GLU A 273 -49.16 -11.89 -25.26
N ALA A 274 -48.20 -10.98 -25.05
CA ALA A 274 -46.96 -10.83 -25.83
C ALA A 274 -45.69 -11.31 -25.08
N THR A 275 -44.75 -11.90 -25.81
CA THR A 275 -43.44 -12.39 -25.36
C THR A 275 -42.26 -11.49 -25.78
N GLU A 276 -41.15 -11.55 -25.03
CA GLU A 276 -39.91 -10.75 -25.22
C GLU A 276 -39.08 -11.10 -26.48
N PRO A 277 -38.23 -10.17 -27.01
CA PRO A 277 -37.65 -10.28 -28.35
C PRO A 277 -36.26 -10.95 -28.42
N GLU A 278 -36.09 -11.84 -29.41
CA GLU A 278 -34.81 -12.47 -29.80
C GLU A 278 -33.87 -11.53 -30.60
N TRP A 279 -32.57 -11.81 -30.52
CA TRP A 279 -31.50 -11.15 -31.30
C TRP A 279 -31.63 -11.50 -32.79
N THR A 280 -32.41 -10.70 -33.51
CA THR A 280 -32.54 -10.79 -34.96
C THR A 280 -31.57 -9.80 -35.61
N ASP A 281 -30.93 -10.19 -36.74
CA ASP A 281 -30.06 -9.31 -37.55
C ASP A 281 -30.77 -8.04 -38.10
N THR A 282 -32.02 -7.82 -37.72
CA THR A 282 -32.90 -6.72 -38.10
C THR A 282 -32.83 -5.52 -37.16
N TYR A 283 -32.05 -5.57 -36.08
CA TYR A 283 -31.83 -4.39 -35.26
C TYR A 283 -31.10 -3.30 -36.06
N SER A 284 -31.86 -2.28 -36.47
CA SER A 284 -31.43 -1.14 -37.30
C SER A 284 -30.52 -0.14 -36.58
N TRP A 285 -29.85 -0.55 -35.50
CA TRP A 285 -28.97 0.34 -34.75
C TRP A 285 -27.76 0.72 -35.62
N PRO A 286 -27.33 2.00 -35.59
CA PRO A 286 -26.14 2.41 -36.31
C PRO A 286 -24.93 1.61 -35.81
N VAL A 287 -24.18 1.06 -36.76
CA VAL A 287 -22.98 0.28 -36.46
C VAL A 287 -21.76 1.09 -36.86
N HIS A 288 -20.81 1.22 -35.93
CA HIS A 288 -19.52 1.83 -36.20
C HIS A 288 -18.48 0.75 -36.46
N THR A 289 -17.69 0.92 -37.51
CA THR A 289 -16.58 0.03 -37.85
C THR A 289 -15.30 0.83 -37.84
N SER A 290 -14.33 0.43 -37.01
CA SER A 290 -13.04 1.09 -36.90
C SER A 290 -11.88 0.09 -36.90
N PRO A 291 -10.71 0.47 -37.44
CA PRO A 291 -9.49 -0.29 -37.24
C PRO A 291 -9.03 -0.11 -35.79
N VAL A 292 -8.71 -1.22 -35.11
CA VAL A 292 -8.25 -1.21 -33.72
C VAL A 292 -6.99 -2.04 -33.55
N THR A 293 -6.16 -1.63 -32.60
CA THR A 293 -5.03 -2.45 -32.12
C THR A 293 -5.51 -3.26 -30.93
N LEU A 294 -5.46 -4.59 -31.04
CA LEU A 294 -5.85 -5.48 -29.94
C LEU A 294 -4.63 -5.79 -29.07
N VAL A 295 -4.77 -5.55 -27.77
CA VAL A 295 -3.77 -5.85 -26.75
C VAL A 295 -4.34 -6.94 -25.85
N ASP A 296 -3.80 -8.14 -26.00
CA ASP A 296 -4.12 -9.28 -25.15
C ASP A 296 -3.17 -9.34 -23.96
N TYR A 297 -3.72 -9.65 -22.80
CA TYR A 297 -2.94 -9.94 -21.60
C TYR A 297 -2.94 -11.45 -21.35
N THR A 298 -1.78 -11.98 -20.97
CA THR A 298 -1.66 -13.34 -20.43
C THR A 298 -1.48 -13.29 -18.93
N VAL A 299 -2.13 -14.25 -18.28
CA VAL A 299 -1.81 -14.57 -16.89
C VAL A 299 -0.72 -15.63 -16.91
N ASP A 300 0.40 -15.38 -16.23
CA ASP A 300 1.41 -16.40 -16.00
C ASP A 300 0.77 -17.56 -15.22
N SER A 301 0.62 -18.70 -15.89
CA SER A 301 0.02 -19.90 -15.31
C SER A 301 0.83 -20.44 -14.12
N ALA A 302 2.14 -20.13 -14.06
CA ALA A 302 2.97 -20.46 -12.90
C ALA A 302 2.64 -19.57 -11.69
N ALA A 303 2.30 -18.29 -11.91
CA ALA A 303 1.80 -17.41 -10.85
C ALA A 303 0.48 -17.95 -10.27
N VAL A 304 -0.42 -18.43 -11.12
CA VAL A 304 -1.69 -19.09 -10.72
C VAL A 304 -1.44 -20.33 -9.85
N ALA A 305 -0.45 -21.16 -10.22
CA ALA A 305 -0.10 -22.37 -9.49
C ALA A 305 0.49 -22.05 -8.10
N ARG A 306 1.30 -20.99 -7.98
CA ARG A 306 1.86 -20.54 -6.69
C ARG A 306 0.75 -20.15 -5.71
N ILE A 307 -0.28 -19.41 -6.12
CA ILE A 307 -1.40 -19.02 -5.22
C ILE A 307 -2.14 -20.26 -4.70
N ALA A 308 -2.31 -21.26 -5.57
CA ALA A 308 -3.15 -22.43 -5.31
C ALA A 308 -2.53 -23.40 -4.29
N ILE A 309 -1.22 -23.55 -4.36
CA ILE A 309 -0.45 -24.42 -3.48
C ILE A 309 0.01 -23.54 -2.33
N GLY A 310 -0.86 -23.27 -1.35
CA GLY A 310 -0.37 -22.82 -0.06
C GLY A 310 0.74 -23.78 0.37
N ASP A 311 1.90 -23.27 0.81
CA ASP A 311 3.18 -23.96 1.01
C ASP A 311 3.17 -25.25 1.88
N GLY A 312 2.01 -25.77 2.28
CA GLY A 312 1.86 -27.01 3.05
C GLY A 312 2.03 -28.33 2.29
N ALA A 313 2.19 -28.33 0.95
CA ALA A 313 2.17 -29.58 0.16
C ALA A 313 3.53 -30.08 -0.35
N VAL A 314 4.66 -29.40 -0.09
CA VAL A 314 5.98 -29.76 -0.68
C VAL A 314 6.94 -30.44 0.32
N SER A 315 6.51 -30.86 1.51
CA SER A 315 7.38 -31.70 2.36
C SER A 315 6.63 -32.81 3.12
N ALA A 316 6.29 -33.88 2.41
CA ALA A 316 6.12 -35.20 2.99
C ALA A 316 7.24 -36.13 2.46
N GLY A 317 8.48 -35.77 2.80
CA GLY A 317 9.65 -36.63 2.68
C GLY A 317 10.14 -36.99 4.07
N ALA A 318 10.26 -38.28 4.34
CA ALA A 318 10.40 -38.90 5.65
C ALA A 318 11.46 -38.29 6.60
N GLY A 319 11.08 -38.15 7.88
CA GLY A 319 11.96 -38.44 9.02
C GLY A 319 12.81 -37.30 9.57
N ALA A 320 12.19 -36.29 10.20
CA ALA A 320 12.86 -35.50 11.24
C ALA A 320 11.82 -34.96 12.24
N PRO A 321 12.12 -34.94 13.56
CA PRO A 321 11.19 -34.45 14.57
C PRO A 321 11.05 -32.91 14.47
N ALA A 322 9.81 -32.43 14.51
CA ALA A 322 9.47 -31.02 14.39
C ALA A 322 9.98 -30.20 15.60
N PRO A 323 10.59 -29.02 15.38
CA PRO A 323 10.79 -28.06 16.46
C PRO A 323 9.46 -27.35 16.76
N ALA A 324 9.07 -27.35 18.04
CA ALA A 324 7.98 -26.55 18.54
C ALA A 324 8.41 -25.07 18.55
N GLY A 325 7.89 -24.26 17.64
CA GLY A 325 8.05 -22.81 17.71
C GLY A 325 7.79 -22.06 16.41
N GLY A 326 6.65 -21.36 16.34
CA GLY A 326 6.42 -20.12 15.58
C GLY A 326 6.78 -20.08 14.09
N GLY A 327 5.80 -20.25 13.20
CA GLY A 327 5.99 -20.06 11.77
C GLY A 327 4.72 -19.64 11.03
N SER A 328 4.29 -18.38 11.23
CA SER A 328 3.14 -17.76 10.54
C SER A 328 3.56 -16.93 9.31
N SER A 329 4.80 -17.04 8.80
CA SER A 329 5.36 -16.04 7.86
C SER A 329 5.37 -16.41 6.37
N SER A 330 5.27 -17.68 5.93
CA SER A 330 5.47 -17.98 4.49
C SER A 330 4.26 -17.64 3.60
N ALA A 331 3.04 -17.83 4.09
CA ALA A 331 1.83 -17.38 3.39
C ALA A 331 1.77 -15.84 3.23
N CYS A 332 2.56 -15.09 4.02
CA CYS A 332 2.63 -13.63 3.98
C CYS A 332 3.35 -13.13 2.72
N THR A 333 4.46 -13.77 2.34
CA THR A 333 5.30 -13.34 1.21
C THR A 333 4.61 -13.53 -0.14
N LEU A 334 3.75 -14.55 -0.26
CA LEU A 334 3.16 -14.92 -1.54
C LEU A 334 2.15 -13.88 -2.03
N ALA A 335 1.20 -13.43 -1.20
CA ALA A 335 0.22 -12.42 -1.62
C ALA A 335 0.88 -11.08 -1.99
N THR A 336 1.97 -10.73 -1.32
CA THR A 336 2.77 -9.53 -1.62
C THR A 336 3.48 -9.62 -2.96
N LEU A 337 4.07 -10.78 -3.27
CA LEU A 337 4.67 -11.05 -4.59
C LEU A 337 3.59 -11.09 -5.67
N LEU A 338 2.44 -11.69 -5.41
CA LEU A 338 1.37 -11.86 -6.40
C LEU A 338 0.74 -10.52 -6.76
N LEU A 339 0.53 -9.64 -5.80
CA LEU A 339 -0.13 -8.37 -6.06
C LEU A 339 0.79 -7.32 -6.74
N ARG A 340 2.10 -7.36 -6.48
CA ARG A 340 3.09 -6.48 -7.13
C ARG A 340 3.64 -7.03 -8.45
N ASP A 341 3.76 -8.36 -8.56
CA ASP A 341 4.44 -9.03 -9.66
C ASP A 341 3.51 -9.90 -10.52
N ILE A 342 2.18 -9.72 -10.54
CA ILE A 342 1.37 -10.26 -11.65
C ILE A 342 1.90 -9.59 -12.92
N PRO A 343 2.67 -10.29 -13.77
CA PRO A 343 3.25 -9.68 -14.94
C PRO A 343 2.09 -9.55 -15.92
N MET A 344 1.47 -8.37 -15.93
CA MET A 344 0.57 -7.99 -17.02
C MET A 344 1.42 -7.65 -18.23
N THR A 345 2.08 -8.65 -18.79
CA THR A 345 2.82 -8.49 -20.03
C THR A 345 1.84 -8.66 -21.17
N PRO A 346 1.72 -7.68 -22.08
CA PRO A 346 1.04 -7.90 -23.35
C PRO A 346 1.63 -9.14 -24.02
N LYS A 347 0.79 -10.03 -24.55
CA LYS A 347 1.25 -11.24 -25.28
C LYS A 347 2.24 -10.92 -26.39
N SER A 348 2.15 -9.71 -26.93
CA SER A 348 3.02 -9.16 -27.95
C SER A 348 3.41 -7.75 -27.52
N SER A 349 4.65 -7.56 -27.07
CA SER A 349 5.25 -6.23 -26.97
C SER A 349 5.71 -5.71 -28.35
N SER A 350 5.46 -6.45 -29.43
CA SER A 350 5.84 -6.01 -30.77
C SER A 350 5.03 -4.75 -31.15
N PRO A 351 5.69 -3.67 -31.61
CA PRO A 351 5.01 -2.47 -32.14
C PRO A 351 4.19 -2.75 -33.41
N THR A 352 4.21 -3.99 -33.93
CA THR A 352 3.40 -4.47 -35.06
C THR A 352 2.22 -5.34 -34.64
N ALA A 353 1.62 -5.07 -33.47
CA ALA A 353 0.40 -5.76 -33.06
C ALA A 353 -0.63 -5.71 -34.21
N PRO A 354 -1.24 -6.84 -34.60
CA PRO A 354 -2.07 -6.90 -35.79
C PRO A 354 -3.29 -5.99 -35.63
N THR A 355 -3.41 -5.01 -36.52
CA THR A 355 -4.62 -4.19 -36.63
C THR A 355 -5.77 -5.09 -37.10
N THR A 356 -6.89 -5.06 -36.37
CA THR A 356 -8.12 -5.76 -36.73
C THR A 356 -9.28 -4.78 -36.85
N SER A 357 -10.40 -5.20 -37.44
CA SER A 357 -11.58 -4.34 -37.61
C SER A 357 -12.62 -4.64 -36.54
N LEU A 358 -12.85 -3.70 -35.62
CA LEU A 358 -13.92 -3.79 -34.63
C LEU A 358 -15.21 -3.21 -35.20
N ARG A 359 -16.27 -4.03 -35.22
CA ARG A 359 -17.63 -3.60 -35.59
C ARG A 359 -18.48 -3.58 -34.33
N ARG A 360 -18.94 -2.40 -33.90
CA ARG A 360 -19.69 -2.22 -32.65
C ARG A 360 -20.95 -1.38 -32.83
N MET A 361 -21.97 -1.62 -32.01
CA MET A 361 -23.15 -0.76 -31.96
C MET A 361 -22.81 0.60 -31.35
N THR A 362 -23.36 1.68 -31.91
CA THR A 362 -23.13 3.04 -31.40
C THR A 362 -23.79 3.28 -30.05
N HIS A 363 -24.91 2.62 -29.80
CA HIS A 363 -25.66 2.74 -28.55
C HIS A 363 -25.31 1.57 -27.62
N PRO A 364 -25.10 1.84 -26.31
CA PRO A 364 -24.90 0.78 -25.35
C PRO A 364 -26.21 0.02 -25.12
N PHE A 365 -26.13 -1.30 -24.98
CA PHE A 365 -27.29 -2.11 -24.57
C PHE A 365 -27.42 -2.17 -23.04
N ALA A 366 -26.35 -1.89 -22.31
CA ALA A 366 -26.36 -1.82 -20.86
C ALA A 366 -25.43 -0.70 -20.36
N LYS A 367 -25.78 -0.10 -19.22
CA LYS A 367 -25.02 0.97 -18.59
C LYS A 367 -24.89 0.69 -17.10
N GLY A 368 -23.66 0.47 -16.63
CA GLY A 368 -23.33 0.40 -15.21
C GLY A 368 -22.94 1.77 -14.65
N LEU A 369 -22.51 1.79 -13.39
CA LEU A 369 -22.11 3.02 -12.69
C LEU A 369 -20.97 3.77 -13.41
N TYR A 370 -19.94 3.06 -13.85
CA TYR A 370 -18.75 3.66 -14.46
C TYR A 370 -18.58 3.38 -15.96
N ARG A 371 -19.25 2.34 -16.47
CA ARG A 371 -18.98 1.79 -17.80
C ARG A 371 -20.25 1.53 -18.61
N SER A 372 -20.16 1.68 -19.93
CA SER A 372 -21.23 1.32 -20.88
C SER A 372 -20.82 0.09 -21.69
N ALA A 373 -21.73 -0.86 -21.86
CA ALA A 373 -21.50 -2.09 -22.61
C ALA A 373 -22.23 -2.03 -23.97
N HIS A 374 -21.53 -2.40 -25.02
CA HIS A 374 -21.99 -2.37 -26.40
C HIS A 374 -21.83 -3.76 -27.03
N TYR A 375 -22.80 -4.16 -27.85
CA TYR A 375 -22.63 -5.33 -28.70
C TYR A 375 -21.58 -5.05 -29.76
N ALA A 376 -20.71 -6.01 -29.99
CA ALA A 376 -19.64 -5.89 -30.95
C ALA A 376 -19.29 -7.23 -31.60
N SER A 377 -18.45 -7.18 -32.62
CA SER A 377 -17.89 -8.36 -33.24
C SER A 377 -16.50 -8.10 -33.83
N PHE A 378 -15.67 -9.13 -33.86
CA PHE A 378 -14.36 -9.14 -34.52
C PHE A 378 -14.32 -10.18 -35.64
N PRO A 379 -13.48 -10.02 -36.69
CA PRO A 379 -13.16 -11.09 -37.61
C PRO A 379 -12.64 -12.30 -36.83
N SER A 380 -13.17 -13.50 -37.09
CA SER A 380 -12.66 -14.71 -36.46
C SER A 380 -11.22 -14.99 -36.94
N PRO A 381 -10.22 -15.12 -36.05
CA PRO A 381 -8.84 -15.39 -36.44
C PRO A 381 -8.63 -16.78 -37.06
N PHE A 382 -9.60 -17.69 -36.91
CA PHE A 382 -9.52 -19.08 -37.42
C PHE A 382 -10.23 -19.30 -38.76
N SER A 383 -10.77 -18.25 -39.40
CA SER A 383 -11.37 -18.39 -40.73
C SER A 383 -10.33 -18.19 -41.82
N SER A 384 -9.54 -19.23 -42.10
CA SER A 384 -8.65 -19.29 -43.27
C SER A 384 -9.41 -19.53 -44.59
N SER A 385 -10.73 -19.69 -44.53
CA SER A 385 -11.60 -19.84 -45.70
C SER A 385 -11.98 -18.47 -46.25
N THR A 386 -11.81 -18.28 -47.56
CA THR A 386 -12.27 -17.15 -48.38
C THR A 386 -13.80 -16.98 -48.42
N SER A 387 -14.57 -17.82 -47.71
CA SER A 387 -16.01 -17.58 -47.52
C SER A 387 -16.23 -16.47 -46.49
N THR A 388 -17.02 -15.48 -46.88
CA THR A 388 -17.48 -14.35 -46.08
C THR A 388 -17.80 -14.73 -44.61
N SER A 389 -16.89 -14.30 -43.73
CA SER A 389 -17.20 -13.63 -42.45
C SER A 389 -17.99 -14.39 -41.37
N SER A 390 -17.42 -15.41 -40.74
CA SER A 390 -17.81 -15.68 -39.34
C SER A 390 -17.13 -14.64 -38.45
N ARG A 391 -17.89 -13.62 -38.01
CA ARG A 391 -17.42 -12.66 -37.00
C ARG A 391 -17.77 -13.21 -35.62
N LYS A 392 -16.80 -13.26 -34.71
CA LYS A 392 -17.05 -13.64 -33.31
C LYS A 392 -17.80 -12.49 -32.63
N LYS A 393 -19.00 -12.77 -32.11
CA LYS A 393 -19.76 -11.81 -31.28
C LYS A 393 -19.07 -11.64 -29.92
N CYS A 394 -19.07 -10.41 -29.42
CA CYS A 394 -18.41 -10.02 -28.18
C CYS A 394 -19.13 -8.83 -27.56
N VAL A 395 -18.74 -8.49 -26.33
CA VAL A 395 -19.12 -7.26 -25.66
C VAL A 395 -17.91 -6.35 -25.61
N VAL A 396 -18.10 -5.08 -25.92
CA VAL A 396 -17.10 -4.05 -25.66
C VAL A 396 -17.60 -3.07 -24.61
N LYS A 397 -16.74 -2.74 -23.65
CA LYS A 397 -17.03 -1.83 -22.55
C LYS A 397 -16.10 -0.63 -22.63
N ARG A 398 -16.62 0.55 -22.28
CA ARG A 398 -15.82 1.77 -22.11
C ARG A 398 -16.22 2.51 -20.84
N PHE A 399 -15.32 3.31 -20.30
CA PHE A 399 -15.65 4.24 -19.22
C PHE A 399 -16.49 5.41 -19.73
N HIS A 400 -17.37 5.93 -18.88
CA HIS A 400 -18.20 7.11 -19.21
C HIS A 400 -17.40 8.41 -19.21
N LEU A 401 -16.33 8.44 -18.41
CA LEU A 401 -15.53 9.64 -18.22
C LEU A 401 -14.61 9.81 -19.42
N GLU A 402 -14.70 10.95 -20.10
CA GLU A 402 -13.85 11.27 -21.24
C GLU A 402 -12.47 11.69 -20.76
N ARG A 403 -11.65 10.70 -20.40
CA ARG A 403 -10.36 10.90 -19.74
C ARG A 403 -9.16 10.94 -20.71
N GLY A 404 -9.42 10.80 -22.01
CA GLY A 404 -8.38 10.68 -23.02
C GLY A 404 -7.71 9.29 -22.99
N ARG A 405 -6.91 8.99 -24.02
CA ARG A 405 -6.43 7.63 -24.29
C ARG A 405 -5.66 7.00 -23.13
N GLU A 406 -4.72 7.73 -22.54
CA GLU A 406 -3.80 7.16 -21.55
C GLU A 406 -4.51 6.87 -20.23
N GLU A 407 -5.38 7.77 -19.78
CA GLU A 407 -6.17 7.56 -18.57
C GLU A 407 -7.25 6.48 -18.76
N ASP A 408 -7.88 6.40 -19.95
CA ASP A 408 -8.81 5.31 -20.31
C ASP A 408 -8.07 3.96 -20.33
N ARG A 409 -6.83 3.95 -20.85
CA ARG A 409 -5.97 2.77 -20.85
C ARG A 409 -5.63 2.35 -19.44
N GLU A 410 -5.14 3.27 -18.62
CA GLU A 410 -4.77 2.98 -17.23
C GLU A 410 -5.97 2.42 -16.46
N ALA A 411 -7.14 3.05 -16.58
CA ALA A 411 -8.36 2.57 -15.95
C ALA A 411 -8.77 1.17 -16.43
N ALA A 412 -8.66 0.90 -17.73
CA ALA A 412 -8.96 -0.40 -18.31
C ALA A 412 -7.95 -1.47 -17.85
N GLU A 413 -6.67 -1.13 -17.74
CA GLU A 413 -5.63 -2.02 -17.22
C GLU A 413 -5.87 -2.37 -15.74
N LYS A 414 -6.39 -1.44 -14.92
CA LYS A 414 -6.80 -1.73 -13.53
C LYS A 414 -7.95 -2.74 -13.45
N VAL A 415 -8.91 -2.65 -14.36
CA VAL A 415 -9.98 -3.67 -14.49
C VAL A 415 -9.37 -5.01 -14.88
N VAL A 416 -8.48 -5.05 -15.86
CA VAL A 416 -7.84 -6.31 -16.27
C VAL A 416 -7.06 -6.93 -15.11
N ARG A 417 -6.31 -6.13 -14.32
CA ARG A 417 -5.62 -6.57 -13.09
C ARG A 417 -6.57 -7.22 -12.10
N ALA A 418 -7.69 -6.55 -11.79
CA ALA A 418 -8.70 -7.06 -10.86
C ALA A 418 -9.29 -8.39 -11.36
N THR A 419 -9.63 -8.48 -12.65
CA THR A 419 -10.19 -9.69 -13.26
C THR A 419 -9.21 -10.85 -13.26
N VAL A 420 -7.94 -10.61 -13.59
CA VAL A 420 -6.89 -11.63 -13.57
C VAL A 420 -6.71 -12.19 -12.16
N LEU A 421 -6.62 -11.31 -11.16
CA LEU A 421 -6.49 -11.71 -9.76
C LEU A 421 -7.70 -12.53 -9.30
N ALA A 422 -8.91 -12.13 -9.69
CA ALA A 422 -10.12 -12.88 -9.39
C ALA A 422 -10.15 -14.26 -10.05
N ASP A 423 -9.72 -14.38 -11.31
CA ASP A 423 -9.63 -15.66 -12.03
C ASP A 423 -8.68 -16.64 -11.34
N VAL A 424 -7.55 -16.13 -10.82
CA VAL A 424 -6.61 -16.99 -10.11
C VAL A 424 -7.24 -17.63 -8.88
N PHE A 425 -7.95 -16.84 -8.08
CA PHE A 425 -8.69 -17.35 -6.93
C PHE A 425 -9.85 -18.26 -7.36
N ALA A 426 -10.55 -17.94 -8.45
CA ALA A 426 -11.65 -18.76 -8.96
C ALA A 426 -11.18 -20.17 -9.36
N ARG A 427 -10.03 -20.27 -10.04
CA ARG A 427 -9.39 -21.55 -10.37
C ARG A 427 -8.93 -22.31 -9.12
N ALA A 428 -8.40 -21.60 -8.12
CA ALA A 428 -8.00 -22.22 -6.85
C ALA A 428 -9.23 -22.75 -6.08
N PHE A 429 -10.33 -22.00 -6.09
CA PHE A 429 -11.60 -22.41 -5.52
C PHE A 429 -12.16 -23.65 -6.22
N GLY A 430 -12.21 -23.67 -7.55
CA GLY A 430 -12.65 -24.85 -8.32
C GLY A 430 -11.84 -26.11 -8.01
N ARG A 431 -10.51 -25.99 -7.84
CA ARG A 431 -9.66 -27.11 -7.37
C ARG A 431 -10.03 -27.57 -5.97
N ALA A 432 -10.19 -26.65 -5.02
CA ALA A 432 -10.56 -26.97 -3.64
C ALA A 432 -11.93 -27.66 -3.55
N LEU A 433 -12.90 -27.25 -4.36
CA LEU A 433 -14.20 -27.94 -4.49
C LEU A 433 -14.01 -29.38 -5.01
N GLY A 434 -13.19 -29.56 -6.05
CA GLY A 434 -12.93 -30.88 -6.64
C GLY A 434 -12.18 -31.85 -5.73
N GLU A 435 -11.26 -31.35 -4.91
CA GLU A 435 -10.55 -32.14 -3.89
C GLU A 435 -11.49 -32.56 -2.77
N THR A 436 -12.33 -31.63 -2.28
CA THR A 436 -13.30 -31.91 -1.21
C THR A 436 -14.33 -32.95 -1.67
N ALA A 437 -14.79 -32.87 -2.91
CA ALA A 437 -15.74 -33.82 -3.49
C ALA A 437 -15.20 -35.27 -3.55
N LYS A 438 -13.87 -35.47 -3.62
CA LYS A 438 -13.26 -36.81 -3.62
C LYS A 438 -13.20 -37.44 -2.22
N GLY A 439 -13.22 -36.63 -1.16
CA GLY A 439 -12.88 -37.06 0.20
C GLY A 439 -14.05 -37.26 1.17
N GLY A 440 -15.26 -36.75 0.89
CA GLY A 440 -16.31 -36.63 1.92
C GLY A 440 -17.68 -37.23 1.59
N LYS A 441 -18.27 -37.98 2.55
CA LYS A 441 -19.73 -38.17 2.63
C LYS A 441 -20.36 -36.85 3.11
N GLY A 442 -21.33 -36.30 2.36
CA GLY A 442 -22.07 -35.09 2.75
C GLY A 442 -21.74 -33.81 1.98
N TRP A 443 -20.94 -33.89 0.90
CA TRP A 443 -20.70 -32.75 0.01
C TRP A 443 -21.99 -32.37 -0.75
N PRO A 444 -22.40 -31.08 -0.75
CA PRO A 444 -23.73 -30.67 -1.22
C PRO A 444 -23.98 -30.96 -2.71
N VAL A 445 -22.92 -31.10 -3.51
CA VAL A 445 -23.07 -31.22 -4.96
C VAL A 445 -22.13 -32.28 -5.55
N LYS A 446 -22.72 -33.33 -6.12
CA LYS A 446 -21.99 -34.36 -6.89
C LYS A 446 -21.46 -33.85 -8.24
N LYS A 447 -21.87 -32.65 -8.64
CA LYS A 447 -21.52 -32.00 -9.91
C LYS A 447 -20.10 -31.45 -9.86
N LYS A 448 -19.39 -31.54 -10.98
CA LYS A 448 -18.16 -30.79 -11.19
C LYS A 448 -18.51 -29.30 -11.26
N VAL A 449 -17.81 -28.47 -10.48
CA VAL A 449 -17.97 -27.02 -10.49
C VAL A 449 -16.71 -26.40 -11.05
N GLU A 450 -16.87 -25.54 -12.06
CA GLU A 450 -15.81 -24.73 -12.64
C GLU A 450 -16.20 -23.26 -12.49
N VAL A 451 -15.25 -22.43 -12.04
CA VAL A 451 -15.43 -20.98 -11.93
C VAL A 451 -14.26 -20.34 -12.65
N GLU A 452 -14.56 -19.48 -13.63
CA GLU A 452 -13.59 -18.70 -14.38
C GLU A 452 -14.07 -17.25 -14.53
N TYR A 453 -13.13 -16.30 -14.55
CA TYR A 453 -13.41 -14.92 -14.92
C TYR A 453 -12.97 -14.66 -16.37
N LEU A 454 -13.83 -13.96 -17.12
CA LEU A 454 -13.56 -13.55 -18.50
C LEU A 454 -12.53 -12.42 -18.52
N HIS A 455 -11.31 -12.73 -18.94
CA HIS A 455 -10.27 -11.72 -19.08
C HIS A 455 -10.57 -10.77 -20.25
N PRO A 456 -10.71 -9.45 -20.01
CA PRO A 456 -10.86 -8.50 -21.09
C PRO A 456 -9.54 -8.32 -21.86
N SER A 457 -9.61 -8.33 -23.19
CA SER A 457 -8.56 -7.75 -24.05
C SER A 457 -8.81 -6.25 -24.20
N LEU A 458 -7.79 -5.46 -24.54
CA LEU A 458 -7.98 -4.04 -24.83
C LEU A 458 -7.95 -3.78 -26.33
N ALA A 459 -8.98 -3.12 -26.86
CA ALA A 459 -9.00 -2.61 -28.22
C ALA A 459 -8.77 -1.09 -28.21
N ILE A 460 -7.63 -0.67 -28.75
CA ILE A 460 -7.25 0.74 -28.89
C ILE A 460 -7.83 1.25 -30.21
N ASP A 461 -8.75 2.21 -30.12
CA ASP A 461 -9.45 2.81 -31.25
C ASP A 461 -9.30 4.33 -31.21
N GLY A 462 -8.37 4.86 -32.02
CA GLY A 462 -8.07 6.29 -31.97
C GLY A 462 -7.68 6.69 -30.54
N ASP A 463 -8.30 7.72 -29.99
CA ASP A 463 -8.09 8.23 -28.63
C ASP A 463 -8.84 7.44 -27.54
N ARG A 464 -9.55 6.37 -27.89
CA ARG A 464 -10.36 5.59 -26.95
C ARG A 464 -9.81 4.19 -26.72
N VAL A 465 -10.06 3.66 -25.53
CA VAL A 465 -9.75 2.28 -25.16
C VAL A 465 -11.04 1.54 -24.81
N TRP A 466 -11.20 0.37 -25.40
CA TRP A 466 -12.33 -0.52 -25.18
C TRP A 466 -11.87 -1.80 -24.52
N MET A 467 -12.55 -2.25 -23.47
CA MET A 467 -12.38 -3.59 -22.91
C MET A 467 -13.25 -4.56 -23.70
N VAL A 468 -12.67 -5.60 -24.25
CA VAL A 468 -13.31 -6.60 -25.12
C VAL A 468 -13.44 -7.91 -24.36
N GLU A 469 -14.65 -8.43 -24.24
CA GLU A 469 -14.93 -9.69 -23.56
C GLU A 469 -15.86 -10.57 -24.42
N ASP A 470 -15.87 -11.86 -24.14
CA ASP A 470 -16.82 -12.79 -24.75
C ASP A 470 -18.27 -12.38 -24.41
N LEU A 471 -19.16 -12.53 -25.39
CA LEU A 471 -20.59 -12.39 -25.14
C LEU A 471 -21.07 -13.57 -24.29
N LEU A 472 -21.78 -13.26 -23.21
CA LEU A 472 -22.48 -14.22 -22.36
C LEU A 472 -23.91 -14.42 -22.85
N ASP A 473 -24.42 -15.64 -22.78
CA ASP A 473 -25.77 -15.99 -23.26
C ASP A 473 -26.87 -15.43 -22.35
N ALA A 474 -26.63 -15.43 -21.04
CA ALA A 474 -27.48 -14.75 -20.05
C ALA A 474 -26.61 -14.10 -18.98
N TRP A 475 -27.20 -13.18 -18.21
CA TRP A 475 -26.48 -12.45 -17.18
C TRP A 475 -27.24 -12.48 -15.85
N THR A 476 -26.52 -12.77 -14.78
CA THR A 476 -27.03 -12.78 -13.40
C THR A 476 -25.99 -12.19 -12.46
N LYS A 477 -26.45 -11.43 -11.48
CA LYS A 477 -25.63 -10.85 -10.40
C LYS A 477 -25.96 -11.53 -9.08
N TRP A 478 -25.01 -12.29 -8.54
CA TRP A 478 -25.18 -13.08 -7.30
C TRP A 478 -24.70 -12.34 -6.04
N SER A 479 -23.81 -11.37 -6.21
CA SER A 479 -23.38 -10.42 -5.19
C SER A 479 -23.05 -9.09 -5.86
N ASN A 480 -23.13 -8.00 -5.11
CA ASN A 480 -22.59 -6.71 -5.55
C ASN A 480 -21.16 -6.50 -4.98
N ASN A 481 -20.59 -5.29 -5.16
CA ASN A 481 -19.26 -4.91 -4.66
C ASN A 481 -19.11 -4.95 -3.12
N ALA A 482 -20.11 -5.38 -2.36
CA ALA A 482 -20.10 -5.28 -0.91
C ALA A 482 -20.96 -6.36 -0.24
N GLU A 483 -22.06 -6.78 -0.85
CA GLU A 483 -23.10 -7.58 -0.21
C GLU A 483 -23.52 -8.78 -1.05
N VAL A 484 -23.93 -9.83 -0.36
CA VAL A 484 -24.57 -11.00 -0.96
C VAL A 484 -26.01 -10.63 -1.34
N THR A 485 -26.34 -10.71 -2.63
CA THR A 485 -27.66 -10.28 -3.13
C THR A 485 -28.61 -11.44 -3.40
N ARG A 486 -28.10 -12.68 -3.46
CA ARG A 486 -28.89 -13.89 -3.73
C ARG A 486 -28.59 -15.00 -2.73
N ASP A 487 -29.65 -15.59 -2.18
CA ASP A 487 -29.59 -16.77 -1.30
C ASP A 487 -30.17 -18.01 -1.99
N ASP A 488 -29.94 -18.15 -3.30
CA ASP A 488 -30.17 -19.41 -4.02
C ASP A 488 -28.90 -20.28 -3.98
N GLU A 489 -28.95 -21.48 -4.58
CA GLU A 489 -27.81 -22.41 -4.57
C GLU A 489 -26.54 -21.79 -5.16
N TYR A 490 -26.67 -21.09 -6.29
CA TYR A 490 -25.57 -20.43 -7.00
C TYR A 490 -25.04 -19.22 -6.22
N GLY A 491 -25.94 -18.44 -5.62
CA GLY A 491 -25.61 -17.34 -4.73
C GLY A 491 -24.82 -17.81 -3.50
N ARG A 492 -25.24 -18.90 -2.86
CA ARG A 492 -24.50 -19.50 -1.73
C ARG A 492 -23.13 -20.05 -2.14
N LEU A 493 -23.00 -20.64 -3.32
CA LEU A 493 -21.73 -21.14 -3.86
C LEU A 493 -20.76 -19.98 -4.13
N LEU A 494 -21.22 -18.94 -4.84
CA LEU A 494 -20.38 -17.79 -5.18
C LEU A 494 -20.10 -16.89 -3.97
N SER A 495 -21.01 -16.85 -2.99
CA SER A 495 -20.73 -16.23 -1.69
C SER A 495 -19.66 -16.99 -0.91
N ALA A 496 -19.64 -18.33 -1.00
CA ALA A 496 -18.56 -19.15 -0.45
C ALA A 496 -17.23 -18.93 -1.19
N PHE A 497 -17.25 -18.60 -2.49
CA PHE A 497 -16.06 -18.18 -3.22
C PHE A 497 -15.47 -16.88 -2.68
N SER A 498 -16.30 -15.86 -2.43
CA SER A 498 -15.86 -14.62 -1.78
C SER A 498 -15.25 -14.89 -0.40
N HIS A 499 -15.90 -15.70 0.43
CA HIS A 499 -15.37 -16.13 1.74
C HIS A 499 -14.05 -16.91 1.59
N PHE A 500 -13.95 -17.81 0.61
CA PHE A 500 -12.73 -18.54 0.29
C PHE A 500 -11.58 -17.60 -0.07
N SER A 501 -11.82 -16.59 -0.91
CA SER A 501 -10.77 -15.60 -1.25
C SER A 501 -10.28 -14.83 -0.02
N TYR A 502 -11.20 -14.52 0.90
CA TYR A 502 -10.86 -13.82 2.13
C TYR A 502 -9.98 -14.67 3.02
N GLU A 503 -10.35 -15.93 3.25
CA GLU A 503 -9.57 -16.82 4.12
C GLU A 503 -8.25 -17.26 3.47
N LYS A 504 -8.26 -17.65 2.19
CA LYS A 504 -7.05 -18.12 1.49
C LYS A 504 -6.04 -17.02 1.22
N SER A 505 -6.48 -15.76 1.13
CA SER A 505 -5.55 -14.63 1.07
C SER A 505 -4.95 -14.27 2.43
N GLY A 506 -5.26 -15.00 3.51
CA GLY A 506 -4.85 -14.63 4.87
C GLY A 506 -5.53 -13.35 5.34
N LYS A 507 -6.80 -13.13 4.93
CA LYS A 507 -7.62 -11.94 5.24
C LYS A 507 -7.07 -10.63 4.68
N ARG A 508 -6.24 -10.70 3.63
CA ARG A 508 -5.60 -9.53 3.01
C ARG A 508 -6.36 -8.96 1.82
N LEU A 509 -7.21 -9.75 1.17
CA LEU A 509 -8.12 -9.28 0.15
C LEU A 509 -9.47 -10.01 0.21
N LEU A 510 -10.48 -9.47 -0.44
CA LEU A 510 -11.79 -10.08 -0.62
C LEU A 510 -12.26 -9.82 -2.05
N ILE A 511 -12.62 -10.88 -2.78
CA ILE A 511 -13.21 -10.78 -4.12
C ILE A 511 -14.73 -10.80 -3.98
N SER A 512 -15.41 -9.82 -4.58
CA SER A 512 -16.86 -9.69 -4.61
C SER A 512 -17.34 -9.31 -6.02
N ASP A 513 -18.59 -8.85 -6.13
CA ASP A 513 -19.26 -8.55 -7.40
C ASP A 513 -19.31 -9.75 -8.37
N ASN A 514 -19.58 -10.95 -7.83
CA ASN A 514 -19.79 -12.16 -8.63
C ASN A 514 -21.02 -12.00 -9.52
N GLN A 515 -20.78 -11.78 -10.81
CA GLN A 515 -21.79 -11.61 -11.85
C GLN A 515 -21.33 -12.21 -13.17
N GLY A 516 -22.28 -12.71 -13.96
CA GLY A 516 -21.99 -13.38 -15.23
C GLY A 516 -23.02 -14.44 -15.57
N TYR A 517 -22.56 -15.57 -16.09
CA TYR A 517 -23.40 -16.66 -16.59
C TYR A 517 -23.03 -17.99 -15.94
N CYS A 518 -24.02 -18.85 -15.68
CA CYS A 518 -23.80 -20.24 -15.32
C CYS A 518 -24.29 -21.12 -16.47
N ASP A 519 -23.37 -21.82 -17.11
CA ASP A 519 -23.68 -22.90 -18.05
C ASP A 519 -23.85 -24.19 -17.26
N GLU A 520 -25.09 -24.68 -17.21
CA GLU A 520 -25.40 -25.98 -16.67
C GLU A 520 -25.44 -27.00 -17.81
N SER A 521 -24.31 -27.68 -18.01
CA SER A 521 -24.23 -28.71 -19.05
C SER A 521 -25.18 -29.86 -18.77
N SER A 522 -25.65 -30.51 -19.82
CA SER A 522 -26.48 -31.74 -19.74
C SER A 522 -25.77 -32.91 -19.05
N ALA A 523 -24.43 -32.88 -18.96
CA ALA A 523 -23.62 -33.82 -18.18
C ALA A 523 -23.63 -33.52 -16.67
N GLY A 524 -24.38 -32.49 -16.24
CA GLY A 524 -24.52 -32.09 -14.85
C GLY A 524 -23.27 -31.43 -14.29
N ALA A 525 -22.42 -30.78 -15.09
CA ALA A 525 -21.37 -29.89 -14.58
C ALA A 525 -21.87 -28.45 -14.57
N LEU A 526 -21.52 -27.70 -13.51
CA LEU A 526 -21.80 -26.26 -13.38
C LEU A 526 -20.55 -25.48 -13.80
N LYS A 527 -20.67 -24.65 -14.84
CA LYS A 527 -19.58 -23.78 -15.30
C LYS A 527 -19.98 -22.31 -15.17
N PHE A 528 -19.39 -21.62 -14.20
CA PHE A 528 -19.56 -20.20 -13.99
C PHE A 528 -18.56 -19.41 -14.82
N ARG A 529 -19.06 -18.56 -15.72
CA ARG A 529 -18.30 -17.58 -16.51
C ARG A 529 -18.61 -16.20 -15.97
N LEU A 530 -17.74 -15.70 -15.09
CA LEU A 530 -17.90 -14.44 -14.37
C LEU A 530 -17.17 -13.29 -15.08
N THR A 531 -17.56 -12.05 -14.78
CA THR A 531 -16.92 -10.84 -15.33
C THR A 531 -17.02 -9.68 -14.33
N ASP A 532 -16.20 -8.64 -14.53
CA ASP A 532 -16.19 -7.40 -13.74
C ASP A 532 -16.19 -7.63 -12.21
N PRO A 533 -15.20 -8.35 -11.65
CA PRO A 533 -15.10 -8.49 -10.20
C PRO A 533 -14.75 -7.17 -9.53
N ALA A 534 -15.12 -7.05 -8.26
CA ALA A 534 -14.53 -6.10 -7.34
C ALA A 534 -13.50 -6.82 -6.45
N VAL A 535 -12.33 -6.20 -6.24
CA VAL A 535 -11.29 -6.72 -5.34
C VAL A 535 -11.05 -5.70 -4.25
N HIS A 536 -11.36 -6.08 -3.01
CA HIS A 536 -11.11 -5.24 -1.84
C HIS A 536 -9.76 -5.56 -1.24
N ILE A 537 -8.87 -4.56 -1.19
CA ILE A 537 -7.57 -4.69 -0.51
C ILE A 537 -7.75 -4.31 0.95
N LEU A 538 -7.33 -5.21 1.85
CA LEU A 538 -7.61 -5.11 3.29
C LEU A 538 -6.33 -4.96 4.11
N SER A 539 -5.19 -5.41 3.58
CA SER A 539 -3.91 -5.28 4.27
C SER A 539 -3.30 -3.89 4.03
N PRO A 540 -2.85 -3.18 5.08
CA PRO A 540 -2.05 -1.96 4.92
C PRO A 540 -0.75 -2.18 4.14
N GLU A 541 -0.24 -3.42 4.12
CA GLU A 541 0.94 -3.81 3.34
C GLU A 541 0.73 -3.69 1.82
N PHE A 542 -0.52 -3.55 1.38
CA PHE A 542 -0.93 -3.40 -0.01
C PHE A 542 -1.66 -2.07 -0.26
N ALA A 543 -1.53 -1.10 0.65
CA ALA A 543 -2.19 0.19 0.52
C ALA A 543 -1.82 0.91 -0.79
N GLU A 544 -0.60 0.70 -1.31
CA GLU A 544 -0.19 1.26 -2.60
C GLU A 544 -1.00 0.73 -3.79
N LEU A 545 -1.63 -0.44 -3.65
CA LEU A 545 -2.46 -1.06 -4.69
C LEU A 545 -3.93 -0.67 -4.58
N GLU A 546 -4.30 0.09 -3.54
CA GLU A 546 -5.67 0.52 -3.34
C GLU A 546 -6.18 1.33 -4.55
N HIS A 547 -5.30 2.13 -5.16
CA HIS A 547 -5.57 2.93 -6.34
C HIS A 547 -5.31 2.19 -7.67
N GLU A 548 -4.78 0.97 -7.62
CA GLU A 548 -4.43 0.13 -8.78
C GLU A 548 -5.54 -0.84 -9.17
N LEU A 549 -6.63 -0.88 -8.41
CA LEU A 549 -7.76 -1.76 -8.64
C LEU A 549 -9.05 -0.93 -8.71
N ASP A 550 -9.85 -1.18 -9.74
CA ASP A 550 -11.18 -0.58 -9.84
C ASP A 550 -12.12 -1.18 -8.77
N ALA A 551 -13.14 -0.41 -8.37
CA ALA A 551 -14.18 -0.86 -7.43
C ALA A 551 -13.70 -1.38 -6.05
N ASN A 552 -12.54 -0.95 -5.58
CA ASN A 552 -12.00 -1.31 -4.27
C ASN A 552 -12.61 -0.48 -3.12
N ASN A 553 -13.61 -1.04 -2.41
CA ASN A 553 -14.19 -0.45 -1.19
C ASN A 553 -13.44 -0.79 0.11
N GLY A 554 -12.25 -1.41 0.03
CA GLY A 554 -11.40 -1.75 1.16
C GLY A 554 -12.13 -2.37 2.36
N GLN A 555 -11.92 -1.80 3.55
CA GLN A 555 -12.51 -2.28 4.81
C GLN A 555 -14.04 -2.16 4.84
N GLU A 556 -14.62 -1.18 4.15
CA GLU A 556 -16.07 -1.00 4.10
C GLU A 556 -16.73 -2.13 3.31
N GLY A 557 -16.17 -2.46 2.14
CA GLY A 557 -16.59 -3.60 1.32
C GLY A 557 -16.50 -4.92 2.11
N LYS A 558 -15.40 -5.12 2.84
CA LYS A 558 -15.25 -6.26 3.75
C LYS A 558 -16.34 -6.31 4.82
N HIS A 559 -16.58 -5.23 5.55
CA HIS A 559 -17.57 -5.23 6.62
C HIS A 559 -18.99 -5.46 6.10
N ALA A 560 -19.34 -4.90 4.95
CA ALA A 560 -20.62 -5.16 4.31
C ALA A 560 -20.79 -6.64 3.91
N PHE A 561 -19.71 -7.26 3.40
CA PHE A 561 -19.74 -8.66 3.01
C PHE A 561 -19.94 -9.55 4.24
N LEU A 562 -19.14 -9.36 5.28
CA LEU A 562 -19.23 -10.16 6.50
C LEU A 562 -20.59 -10.03 7.19
N ARG A 563 -21.24 -8.84 7.12
CA ARG A 563 -22.60 -8.66 7.68
C ARG A 563 -23.68 -9.40 6.88
N SER A 564 -23.53 -9.50 5.57
CA SER A 564 -24.54 -10.10 4.69
C SER A 564 -24.28 -11.60 4.41
N HIS A 565 -23.04 -12.05 4.57
CA HIS A 565 -22.65 -13.43 4.33
C HIS A 565 -23.22 -14.37 5.42
N LYS A 566 -23.78 -15.49 4.99
CA LYS A 566 -24.17 -16.60 5.85
C LYS A 566 -23.44 -17.84 5.37
N CYS A 567 -22.58 -18.41 6.22
CA CYS A 567 -21.82 -19.60 5.84
C CYS A 567 -22.76 -20.75 5.47
N SER A 568 -22.63 -21.22 4.23
CA SER A 568 -23.41 -22.32 3.67
C SER A 568 -22.67 -23.65 3.83
N ASP A 569 -23.28 -24.74 3.36
CA ASP A 569 -22.61 -26.05 3.29
C ASP A 569 -21.36 -26.04 2.39
N TRP A 570 -21.30 -25.10 1.44
CA TRP A 570 -20.10 -24.88 0.64
C TRP A 570 -18.92 -24.36 1.48
N CYS A 571 -19.16 -23.35 2.32
CA CYS A 571 -18.14 -22.83 3.24
C CYS A 571 -17.68 -23.91 4.21
N ARG A 572 -18.64 -24.64 4.80
CA ARG A 572 -18.37 -25.73 5.76
C ARG A 572 -17.56 -26.85 5.12
N GLY A 573 -17.95 -27.31 3.94
CA GLY A 573 -17.26 -28.40 3.28
C GLY A 573 -15.85 -28.00 2.81
N LEU A 574 -15.63 -26.73 2.45
CA LEU A 574 -14.29 -26.18 2.18
C LEU A 574 -13.42 -26.00 3.44
N GLY A 575 -13.98 -26.28 4.63
CA GLY A 575 -13.28 -26.10 5.91
C GLY A 575 -13.03 -24.64 6.26
N LEU A 576 -13.85 -23.71 5.74
CA LEU A 576 -13.72 -22.29 6.05
C LEU A 576 -14.24 -22.00 7.47
N PRO A 577 -13.54 -21.18 8.27
CA PRO A 577 -14.03 -20.77 9.57
C PRO A 577 -15.31 -19.92 9.42
N PRO A 578 -16.30 -20.07 10.31
CA PRO A 578 -17.48 -19.20 10.31
C PRO A 578 -17.08 -17.72 10.46
N VAL A 579 -17.80 -16.83 9.78
CA VAL A 579 -17.58 -15.38 9.83
C VAL A 579 -18.84 -14.62 10.24
#